data_AF-A0A833A384-F1
#
_entry.id   AF-A0A833A384-F1
#
_cell.length_a   1.000
_cell.length_b   1.000
_cell.length_c   1.000
_cell.angle_alpha   90.00
_cell.angle_beta   90.00
_cell.angle_gamma   90.00
#
_symmetry.space_group_name_H-M   'P 1'
#
loop_
_entity.id
_entity.type
_entity.pdbx_description
1 polymer ?
#
loop_
_entity_poly.entity_id
_entity_poly.type
_entity_poly.pdbx_seq_one_letter_code
_entity_poly.pdbx_strand_id
1 'polypeptide(L)'
;MKRTIENLPTEVRKVIEEIAEDKTSGSSILARRGLEAYKKLTYHSFKTSEELEEAVKQINSIIPLLRPSMPLIARFSNEVFERFQKLNRLGGYAVDDLKSSLVDICSSVQGDYDRIVDNLVRN
;
A
#
# COMPACT_ATOMS: atom_id res chain seq x y z
N MET A 1 12.21 -15.56 -7.86
CA MET A 1 11.25 -14.47 -7.56
C MET A 1 9.78 -14.90 -7.49
N LYS A 2 9.35 -16.10 -7.94
CA LYS A 2 7.93 -16.50 -7.97
C LYS A 2 7.25 -16.77 -6.60
N ARG A 3 8.01 -17.14 -5.56
CA ARG A 3 7.43 -17.59 -4.26
C ARG A 3 6.84 -16.47 -3.38
N THR A 4 7.17 -15.21 -3.59
CA THR A 4 6.86 -14.14 -2.61
C THR A 4 5.45 -13.56 -2.78
N ILE A 5 4.85 -13.68 -3.96
CA ILE A 5 3.54 -13.08 -4.27
C ILE A 5 2.41 -14.08 -3.98
N GLU A 6 2.70 -15.39 -3.92
CA GLU A 6 1.70 -16.47 -3.80
C GLU A 6 0.88 -16.42 -2.50
N ASN A 7 1.43 -15.82 -1.44
CA ASN A 7 0.78 -15.70 -0.13
C ASN A 7 -0.12 -14.46 -0.01
N LEU A 8 -0.11 -13.57 -1.00
CA LEU A 8 -1.01 -12.42 -1.01
C LEU A 8 -2.41 -12.83 -1.50
N PRO A 9 -3.49 -12.21 -0.95
CA PRO A 9 -4.85 -12.43 -1.42
C PRO A 9 -4.97 -12.18 -2.92
N THR A 10 -5.79 -12.97 -3.63
CA THR A 10 -5.95 -12.88 -5.09
C THR A 10 -6.25 -11.46 -5.57
N GLU A 11 -7.10 -10.72 -4.85
CA GLU A 11 -7.44 -9.34 -5.21
C GLU A 11 -6.26 -8.37 -5.07
N VAL A 12 -5.34 -8.61 -4.13
CA VAL A 12 -4.10 -7.83 -4.00
C VAL A 12 -3.15 -8.15 -5.15
N ARG A 13 -3.02 -9.44 -5.51
CA ARG A 13 -2.17 -9.88 -6.62
C ARG A 13 -2.59 -9.26 -7.94
N LYS A 14 -3.89 -9.22 -8.22
CA LYS A 14 -4.44 -8.56 -9.42
C LYS A 14 -4.01 -7.09 -9.50
N VAL A 15 -4.08 -6.35 -8.40
CA VAL A 15 -3.62 -4.94 -8.38
C VAL A 15 -2.12 -4.83 -8.64
N ILE A 16 -1.31 -5.71 -8.05
CA ILE A 16 0.14 -5.78 -8.29
C ILE A 16 0.44 -6.08 -9.77
N GLU A 17 -0.27 -7.03 -10.37
CA GLU A 17 -0.17 -7.37 -11.79
C GLU A 17 -0.60 -6.19 -12.67
N GLU A 18 -1.69 -5.49 -12.35
CA GLU A 18 -2.12 -4.28 -13.06
C GLU A 18 -1.05 -3.18 -13.05
N ILE A 19 -0.40 -2.96 -11.90
CA ILE A 19 0.72 -2.01 -11.78
C ILE A 19 1.91 -2.48 -12.65
N ALA A 20 2.16 -3.79 -12.70
CA ALA A 20 3.27 -4.38 -13.46
C ALA A 20 3.03 -4.36 -14.98
N GLU A 21 1.79 -4.52 -15.44
CA GLU A 21 1.41 -4.67 -16.85
C GLU A 21 1.18 -3.35 -17.61
N ASP A 22 1.32 -2.19 -16.96
CA ASP A 22 1.23 -0.86 -17.58
C ASP A 22 -0.11 -0.51 -18.24
N LYS A 23 -1.20 -1.19 -17.83
CA LYS A 23 -2.56 -0.92 -18.35
C LYS A 23 -3.10 0.47 -18.01
N THR A 24 -2.38 1.22 -17.16
CA THR A 24 -2.73 2.58 -16.75
C THR A 24 -1.49 3.48 -16.79
N SER A 25 -1.54 4.54 -17.59
CA SER A 25 -0.48 5.54 -17.70
C SER A 25 -0.68 6.67 -16.70
N GLY A 26 0.40 7.08 -16.02
CA GLY A 26 0.40 8.21 -15.08
C GLY A 26 0.92 7.84 -13.69
N SER A 27 1.96 8.55 -13.25
CA SER A 27 2.63 8.27 -11.97
C SER A 27 1.70 8.38 -10.76
N SER A 28 0.77 9.34 -10.78
CA SER A 28 -0.23 9.53 -9.71
C SER A 28 -1.28 8.41 -9.69
N ILE A 29 -1.72 7.94 -10.86
CA ILE A 29 -2.69 6.85 -10.98
C ILE A 29 -2.06 5.56 -10.43
N LEU A 30 -0.84 5.24 -10.86
CA LEU A 30 -0.13 4.06 -10.39
C LEU A 30 0.19 4.14 -8.89
N ALA A 31 0.49 5.31 -8.35
CA ALA A 31 0.69 5.49 -6.91
C ALA A 31 -0.61 5.23 -6.12
N ARG A 32 -1.76 5.71 -6.62
CA ARG A 32 -3.08 5.42 -6.04
C ARG A 32 -3.44 3.93 -6.14
N ARG A 33 -3.09 3.26 -7.24
CA ARG A 33 -3.21 1.80 -7.35
C ARG A 33 -2.33 1.07 -6.32
N GLY A 34 -1.14 1.60 -6.03
CA GLY A 34 -0.30 1.09 -4.95
C GLY A 34 -1.01 1.12 -3.59
N LEU A 35 -1.70 2.24 -3.27
CA LEU A 35 -2.53 2.34 -2.05
C LEU A 35 -3.72 1.38 -2.07
N GLU A 36 -4.31 1.13 -3.25
CA GLU A 36 -5.39 0.15 -3.41
C GLU A 36 -4.94 -1.25 -2.99
N ALA A 37 -3.72 -1.67 -3.32
CA ALA A 37 -3.20 -2.97 -2.90
C ALA A 37 -3.21 -3.14 -1.37
N TYR A 38 -2.80 -2.11 -0.62
CA TYR A 38 -2.87 -2.10 0.84
C TYR A 38 -4.32 -2.13 1.35
N LYS A 39 -5.21 -1.32 0.77
CA LYS A 39 -6.65 -1.34 1.11
C LYS A 39 -7.27 -2.70 0.82
N LYS A 40 -6.84 -3.42 -0.21
CA LYS A 40 -7.36 -4.76 -0.52
C LYS A 40 -7.02 -5.81 0.53
N LEU A 41 -5.95 -5.61 1.31
CA LEU A 41 -5.66 -6.47 2.46
C LEU A 41 -6.78 -6.44 3.51
N THR A 42 -7.46 -5.31 3.68
CA THR A 42 -8.45 -5.17 4.76
C THR A 42 -9.72 -5.98 4.53
N TYR A 43 -9.99 -6.39 3.29
CA TYR A 43 -11.09 -7.30 2.94
C TYR A 43 -10.72 -8.78 3.11
N HIS A 44 -9.44 -9.09 3.32
CA HIS A 44 -9.01 -10.45 3.53
C HIS A 44 -9.18 -10.88 5.00
N SER A 45 -9.55 -12.15 5.19
CA SER A 45 -9.72 -12.74 6.51
C SER A 45 -8.38 -13.22 7.05
N PHE A 46 -7.61 -12.30 7.64
CA PHE A 46 -6.42 -12.61 8.42
C PHE A 46 -6.81 -13.16 9.80
N LYS A 47 -6.12 -14.21 10.24
CA LYS A 47 -6.33 -14.83 11.55
C LYS A 47 -5.62 -14.08 12.67
N THR A 48 -4.50 -13.43 12.35
CA THR A 48 -3.69 -12.70 13.33
C THR A 48 -3.17 -11.38 12.76
N SER A 49 -2.74 -10.49 13.67
CA SER A 49 -2.09 -9.23 13.33
C SER A 49 -0.75 -9.44 12.62
N GLU A 50 -0.03 -10.53 12.94
CA GLU A 50 1.23 -10.90 12.28
C GLU A 50 1.03 -11.30 10.82
N GLU A 51 -0.05 -12.03 10.49
CA GLU A 51 -0.36 -12.37 9.09
C GLU A 51 -0.63 -11.11 8.25
N LEU A 52 -1.37 -10.15 8.82
CA LEU A 52 -1.61 -8.86 8.17
C LEU A 52 -0.29 -8.08 8.02
N GLU A 53 0.53 -8.01 9.06
CA GLU A 53 1.82 -7.32 9.03
C GLU A 53 2.74 -7.89 7.95
N GLU A 54 2.82 -9.21 7.84
CA GLU A 54 3.63 -9.89 6.83
C GLU A 54 3.13 -9.58 5.42
N ALA A 55 1.81 -9.54 5.21
CA ALA A 55 1.25 -9.14 3.93
C ALA A 55 1.56 -7.66 3.58
N VAL A 56 1.48 -6.74 4.56
CA VAL A 56 1.88 -5.34 4.39
C VAL A 56 3.37 -5.22 4.04
N LYS A 57 4.24 -6.00 4.70
CA LYS A 57 5.68 -6.09 4.39
C LYS A 57 5.93 -6.58 2.97
N GLN A 58 5.23 -7.63 2.55
CA GLN A 58 5.35 -8.17 1.19
C GLN A 58 4.97 -7.14 0.14
N ILE A 59 3.83 -6.45 0.29
CA ILE A 59 3.45 -5.37 -0.62
C ILE A 59 4.55 -4.30 -0.69
N ASN A 60 5.07 -3.86 0.46
CA ASN A 60 6.13 -2.84 0.48
C ASN A 60 7.44 -3.29 -0.17
N SER A 61 7.74 -4.60 -0.13
CA SER A 61 8.93 -5.14 -0.80
C SER A 61 8.77 -5.25 -2.31
N ILE A 62 7.53 -5.41 -2.81
CA ILE A 62 7.23 -5.68 -4.22
C ILE A 62 6.98 -4.38 -4.98
N ILE A 63 6.05 -3.53 -4.50
CA ILE A 63 5.55 -2.38 -5.24
C ILE A 63 6.65 -1.42 -5.71
N PRO A 64 7.62 -1.01 -4.86
CA PRO A 64 8.70 -0.12 -5.28
C PRO A 64 9.57 -0.68 -6.42
N LEU A 65 9.64 -2.01 -6.56
CA LEU A 65 10.46 -2.69 -7.57
C LEU A 65 9.75 -2.84 -8.92
N LEU A 66 8.42 -2.72 -8.96
CA LEU A 66 7.65 -2.89 -10.21
C LEU A 66 7.90 -1.78 -11.22
N ARG A 67 8.19 -0.56 -10.73
CA ARG A 67 8.41 0.65 -11.54
C ARG A 67 9.49 1.54 -10.91
N PRO A 68 10.78 1.15 -11.01
CA PRO A 68 11.88 1.91 -10.40
C PRO A 68 11.99 3.36 -10.92
N SER A 69 11.54 3.62 -12.16
CA SER A 69 11.49 4.96 -12.76
C SER A 69 10.37 5.86 -12.24
N MET A 70 9.47 5.34 -11.38
CA MET A 70 8.33 6.06 -10.83
C MET A 70 8.46 6.22 -9.31
N PRO A 71 9.26 7.21 -8.84
CA PRO A 71 9.58 7.37 -7.42
C PRO A 71 8.35 7.64 -6.55
N LEU A 72 7.27 8.17 -7.12
CA LEU A 72 6.04 8.46 -6.38
C LEU A 72 5.36 7.18 -5.85
N ILE A 73 5.39 6.09 -6.62
CA ILE A 73 4.81 4.80 -6.21
C ILE A 73 5.59 4.26 -5.00
N ALA A 74 6.93 4.27 -5.10
CA ALA A 74 7.80 3.85 -4.00
C ALA A 74 7.60 4.72 -2.75
N ARG A 75 7.46 6.05 -2.93
CA ARG A 75 7.18 6.98 -1.83
C ARG A 75 5.89 6.62 -1.10
N PHE A 76 4.78 6.44 -1.81
CA PHE A 76 3.49 6.08 -1.20
C PHE A 76 3.57 4.75 -0.44
N SER A 77 4.17 3.74 -1.07
CA SER A 77 4.37 2.42 -0.48
C SER A 77 5.14 2.52 0.85
N ASN A 78 6.30 3.19 0.83
CA ASN A 78 7.14 3.36 2.01
C ASN A 78 6.42 4.16 3.10
N GLU A 79 5.68 5.20 2.74
CA GLU A 79 4.99 6.05 3.70
C GLU A 79 3.85 5.30 4.41
N VAL A 80 3.09 4.47 3.68
CA VAL A 80 2.11 3.56 4.28
C VAL A 80 2.81 2.57 5.22
N PHE A 81 3.88 1.93 4.76
CA PHE A 81 4.62 0.94 5.52
C PHE A 81 5.18 1.50 6.82
N GLU A 82 5.82 2.67 6.78
CA GLU A 82 6.38 3.33 7.95
C GLU A 82 5.32 3.74 8.97
N ARG A 83 4.21 4.32 8.52
CA ARG A 83 3.09 4.71 9.39
C ARG A 83 2.45 3.48 10.04
N PHE A 84 2.28 2.40 9.27
CA PHE A 84 1.76 1.12 9.79
C PHE A 84 2.71 0.50 10.82
N GLN A 85 4.01 0.47 10.53
CA GLN A 85 5.02 -0.06 11.47
C GLN A 85 5.09 0.75 12.76
N LYS A 86 5.00 2.09 12.69
CA LYS A 86 4.94 2.96 13.87
C LYS A 86 3.74 2.64 14.74
N LEU A 87 2.57 2.44 14.14
CA LEU A 87 1.36 2.03 14.86
C LEU A 87 1.54 0.65 15.50
N ASN A 88 1.94 -0.35 14.71
CA ASN A 88 2.04 -1.73 15.16
C ASN A 88 3.09 -1.94 16.27
N ARG A 89 4.17 -1.14 16.29
CA ARG A 89 5.19 -1.17 17.35
C ARG A 89 4.65 -0.84 18.74
N LEU A 90 3.53 -0.12 18.84
CA LEU A 90 2.87 0.13 20.12
C LEU A 90 2.18 -1.14 20.68
N GLY A 91 1.99 -2.17 19.83
CA GLY A 91 1.50 -3.48 20.20
C GLY A 91 0.02 -3.50 20.61
N GLY A 92 -0.53 -4.71 20.77
CA GLY A 92 -1.84 -4.93 21.41
C GLY A 92 -3.07 -4.62 20.55
N TYR A 93 -2.92 -4.28 19.27
CA TYR A 93 -4.05 -4.06 18.38
C TYR A 93 -4.66 -5.38 17.89
N ALA A 94 -5.98 -5.47 17.93
CA ALA A 94 -6.69 -6.52 17.23
C ALA A 94 -6.50 -6.35 15.71
N VAL A 95 -6.59 -7.47 14.98
CA VAL A 95 -6.40 -7.47 13.53
C VAL A 95 -7.37 -6.50 12.81
N ASP A 96 -8.59 -6.36 13.30
CA ASP A 96 -9.59 -5.48 12.70
C ASP A 96 -9.32 -3.99 13.00
N ASP A 97 -8.73 -3.67 14.15
CA ASP A 97 -8.26 -2.32 14.45
C ASP A 97 -7.09 -1.93 13.55
N LEU A 98 -6.16 -2.87 13.30
CA LEU A 98 -5.04 -2.67 12.37
C LEU A 98 -5.53 -2.51 10.93
N LYS A 99 -6.54 -3.27 10.50
CA LYS A 99 -7.17 -3.09 9.18
C LYS A 99 -7.79 -1.71 9.05
N SER A 100 -8.56 -1.27 10.04
CA SER A 100 -9.18 0.06 10.04
C SER A 100 -8.12 1.15 9.96
N SER A 101 -7.08 1.04 10.79
CA SER A 101 -5.96 1.97 10.79
C SER A 101 -5.18 1.96 9.47
N LEU A 102 -5.04 0.81 8.81
CA LEU A 102 -4.42 0.72 7.49
C LEU A 102 -5.20 1.49 6.42
N VAL A 103 -6.54 1.45 6.46
CA VAL A 103 -7.39 2.28 5.57
C VAL A 103 -7.16 3.76 5.83
N ASP A 104 -7.12 4.17 7.11
CA ASP A 104 -6.90 5.56 7.50
C ASP A 104 -5.52 6.06 7.09
N ILE A 105 -4.49 5.24 7.27
CA ILE A 105 -3.12 5.51 6.81
C ILE A 105 -3.10 5.73 5.30
N CYS A 106 -3.70 4.82 4.53
CA CYS A 106 -3.74 4.96 3.07
C CYS A 106 -4.47 6.23 2.63
N SER A 107 -5.57 6.57 3.31
CA SER A 107 -6.36 7.78 3.02
C SER A 107 -5.61 9.06 3.38
N SER A 108 -4.87 9.05 4.49
CA SER A 108 -4.02 10.17 4.90
C SER A 108 -2.86 10.38 3.92
N VAL A 109 -2.16 9.31 3.51
CA VAL A 109 -1.06 9.41 2.53
C VAL A 109 -1.56 10.00 1.22
N GLN A 110 -2.72 9.56 0.74
CA GLN A 110 -3.35 10.14 -0.44
C GLN A 110 -3.70 11.62 -0.25
N GLY A 111 -4.33 11.98 0.88
CA GLY A 111 -4.73 13.35 1.17
C GLY A 111 -3.55 14.31 1.32
N ASP A 112 -2.43 13.86 1.90
CA ASP A 112 -1.21 14.66 2.02
C ASP A 112 -0.62 14.97 0.64
N TYR A 113 -0.65 14.00 -0.28
CA TYR A 113 -0.24 14.24 -1.67
C TYR A 113 -1.17 15.18 -2.42
N ASP A 114 -2.49 14.98 -2.33
CA ASP A 114 -3.47 15.82 -3.02
C ASP A 114 -3.34 17.29 -2.58
N ARG A 115 -3.08 17.55 -1.28
CA ARG A 115 -2.76 18.90 -0.77
C ARG A 115 -1.49 19.51 -1.36
N ILE A 116 -0.43 18.71 -1.53
CA ILE A 116 0.82 19.18 -2.14
C ILE A 116 0.57 19.59 -3.59
N VAL A 117 -0.17 18.77 -4.35
CA VAL A 117 -0.50 19.07 -5.75
C VAL A 117 -1.36 20.33 -5.84
N ASP A 118 -2.38 20.46 -5.01
CA ASP A 118 -3.24 21.66 -4.97
C ASP A 118 -2.42 22.93 -4.69
N ASN A 119 -1.46 22.87 -3.77
CA ASN A 119 -0.58 24.00 -3.48
C ASN A 119 0.37 24.34 -4.63
N LEU A 120 0.78 23.36 -5.43
CA LEU A 120 1.64 23.60 -6.60
C LEU A 120 0.86 24.20 -7.78
N VAL A 121 -0.44 23.93 -7.90
CA VAL A 121 -1.28 24.45 -8.98
C VAL A 121 -1.79 25.87 -8.71
N ARG A 122 -1.92 26.23 -7.43
CA ARG A 122 -2.46 27.53 -6.99
C ARG A 122 -1.40 28.65 -6.86
N ASN A 123 -0.12 28.32 -6.97
CA ASN A 123 1.00 29.26 -6.99
C ASN A 123 1.57 29.40 -8.39
#